data_AF-A0A7R6XV68-F1
#
_entry.id   AF-A0A7R6XV68-F1
#
_cell.length_a   1.000
_cell.length_b   1.000
_cell.length_c   1.000
_cell.angle_alpha   90.00
_cell.angle_beta   90.00
_cell.angle_gamma   90.00
#
_symmetry.space_group_name_H-M   'P 1'
#
loop_
_entity.id
_entity.type
_entity.pdbx_description
1 polymer ?
#
loop_
_entity_poly.entity_id
_entity_poly.type
_entity_poly.pdbx_seq_one_letter_code
_entity_poly.pdbx_strand_id
1 'polypeptide(L)'
;MIGADGMTHFKIVFFGSRGRVVAERTIPCESYWDACQWGWKNMPSKAEDFHTEEASYEEKVEESERENDLIILRAFHILRKRAGLTKGLT
;
A
#
# COMPACT_ATOMS: atom_id res chain seq x y z
N MET A 1 1.93 -0.54 16.66
CA MET A 1 0.81 -1.33 17.20
C MET A 1 1.03 -2.77 16.75
N ILE A 2 1.35 -3.66 17.69
CA ILE A 2 1.54 -5.10 17.42
C ILE A 2 0.14 -5.66 17.13
N GLY A 3 -0.06 -6.26 15.96
CA GLY A 3 -1.31 -6.93 15.60
C GLY A 3 -1.65 -8.02 16.61
N ALA A 4 -2.94 -8.22 16.87
CA ALA A 4 -3.46 -9.02 17.99
C ALA A 4 -3.30 -10.55 17.87
N ASP A 5 -2.48 -11.04 16.94
CA ASP A 5 -1.90 -12.37 16.90
C ASP A 5 -0.47 -12.16 16.40
N GLY A 6 0.52 -12.92 16.89
CA GLY A 6 1.96 -12.68 16.63
C GLY A 6 2.44 -12.81 15.17
N MET A 7 1.54 -12.63 14.19
CA MET A 7 1.84 -12.66 12.76
C MET A 7 1.90 -11.24 12.17
N THR A 8 3.03 -10.95 11.54
CA THR A 8 3.24 -9.74 10.74
C THR A 8 3.03 -10.09 9.26
N HIS A 9 2.43 -9.18 8.49
CA HIS A 9 2.33 -9.37 7.05
C HIS A 9 3.67 -8.99 6.41
N PHE A 10 4.19 -9.86 5.56
CA PHE A 10 5.40 -9.62 4.78
C PHE A 10 5.05 -9.59 3.31
N LYS A 11 5.63 -8.62 2.60
CA LYS A 11 5.62 -8.53 1.16
C LYS A 11 6.87 -9.21 0.62
N ILE A 12 6.67 -10.13 -0.32
CA ILE A 12 7.72 -10.88 -0.99
C ILE A 12 7.66 -10.55 -2.48
N VAL A 13 8.74 -9.97 -2.99
CA VAL A 13 8.89 -9.56 -4.38
C VAL A 13 9.89 -10.48 -5.07
N PHE A 14 9.46 -11.20 -6.10
CA PHE A 14 10.32 -12.10 -6.87
C PHE A 14 10.86 -11.40 -8.11
N PHE A 15 12.16 -11.53 -8.34
CA PHE A 15 12.87 -10.96 -9.48
C PHE A 15 13.32 -12.07 -10.43
N GLY A 16 13.06 -11.89 -11.72
CA GLY A 16 13.67 -12.69 -12.78
C GLY A 16 14.87 -11.98 -13.41
N SER A 17 15.28 -12.45 -14.59
CA SER A 17 16.44 -11.93 -15.31
C SER A 17 16.44 -10.40 -15.41
N ARG A 18 17.61 -9.78 -15.16
CA ARG A 18 17.83 -8.32 -15.19
C ARG A 18 17.01 -7.54 -14.14
N GLY A 19 16.67 -8.18 -13.02
CA GLY A 19 15.96 -7.52 -11.91
C GLY A 19 14.50 -7.19 -12.20
N ARG A 20 13.89 -7.82 -13.21
CA ARG A 20 12.47 -7.59 -13.52
C ARG A 20 11.59 -8.29 -12.48
N VAL A 21 10.64 -7.57 -11.88
CA VAL A 21 9.62 -8.18 -11.02
C VAL A 21 8.77 -9.16 -11.83
N VAL A 22 8.73 -10.42 -11.40
CA VAL A 22 7.96 -11.50 -12.04
C VAL A 22 6.72 -11.89 -11.24
N ALA A 23 6.75 -11.68 -9.92
CA ALA A 23 5.62 -11.91 -9.04
C ALA A 23 5.77 -11.13 -7.74
N GLU A 24 4.65 -10.87 -7.08
CA GLU A 24 4.59 -10.27 -5.75
C GLU A 24 3.54 -11.02 -4.92
N ARG A 25 3.82 -11.23 -3.63
CA ARG A 25 2.92 -11.91 -2.69
C ARG A 25 2.99 -11.24 -1.33
N THR A 26 1.84 -11.03 -0.72
CA THR A 26 1.74 -10.59 0.68
C THR A 26 1.23 -11.76 1.50
N ILE A 27 1.99 -12.15 2.52
CA ILE A 27 1.68 -13.33 3.36
C ILE A 27 1.80 -12.97 4.85
N PRO A 28 0.95 -13.53 5.72
CA PRO A 28 1.16 -13.45 7.16
C PRO A 28 2.25 -14.45 7.58
N CYS A 29 3.24 -13.99 8.35
CA CYS A 29 4.29 -14.83 8.94
C CYS A 29 4.60 -14.39 10.37
N GLU A 30 5.08 -15.32 11.20
CA GLU A 30 5.46 -15.03 12.60
C GLU A 30 6.75 -14.22 12.67
N SER A 31 7.66 -14.40 11.71
CA SER A 31 8.92 -13.66 11.63
C SER A 31 9.38 -13.39 10.19
N TYR A 32 10.35 -12.49 10.06
CA TYR A 32 11.03 -12.22 8.78
C TYR A 32 11.68 -13.48 8.21
N TRP A 33 12.24 -14.33 9.08
CA TRP A 33 12.87 -15.57 8.66
C TRP A 33 11.87 -16.56 8.04
N ASP A 34 10.67 -16.67 8.62
CA ASP A 34 9.60 -17.52 8.09
C ASP A 34 9.14 -17.02 6.72
N ALA A 35 9.09 -15.71 6.52
CA ALA A 35 8.78 -15.10 5.23
C ALA A 35 9.87 -15.43 4.18
N CYS A 36 11.16 -15.40 4.54
CA CYS A 36 12.23 -15.85 3.64
C CYS A 36 12.13 -17.34 3.30
N GLN A 37 11.84 -18.19 4.30
CA GLN A 37 11.62 -19.63 4.08
C GLN A 37 10.45 -19.88 3.13
N TRP A 38 9.37 -19.14 3.28
CA TRP A 38 8.26 -19.19 2.34
C TRP A 38 8.67 -18.74 0.93
N GLY A 39 9.46 -17.68 0.82
CA GLY A 39 10.01 -17.16 -0.44
C GLY A 39 10.80 -18.21 -1.21
N TRP A 40 11.77 -18.87 -0.57
CA TRP A 40 12.53 -19.95 -1.20
C TRP A 40 11.63 -21.12 -1.62
N LYS A 41 10.69 -21.53 -0.76
CA LYS A 41 9.79 -22.67 -1.05
C LYS A 41 8.84 -22.40 -2.22
N ASN A 42 8.44 -21.15 -2.43
CA ASN A 42 7.44 -20.75 -3.42
C ASN A 42 8.06 -19.96 -4.58
N MET A 43 9.38 -20.05 -4.78
CA MET A 43 10.08 -19.33 -5.84
C MET A 43 9.55 -19.74 -7.22
N PRO A 44 9.00 -18.80 -8.02
CA PRO A 44 8.52 -19.09 -9.36
C PRO A 44 9.66 -19.57 -10.27
N SER A 45 9.37 -20.44 -11.25
CA SER A 45 10.39 -20.97 -12.16
C SER A 45 11.13 -19.92 -13.01
N LYS A 46 10.58 -18.71 -13.14
CA LYS A 46 11.17 -17.58 -13.86
C LYS A 46 11.91 -16.60 -12.93
N ALA A 47 11.89 -16.84 -11.62
CA ALA A 47 12.59 -16.02 -10.65
C ALA A 47 14.02 -16.54 -10.45
N GLU A 48 14.95 -15.61 -10.29
CA GLU A 48 16.36 -15.84 -9.96
C GLU A 48 16.67 -15.40 -8.53
N ASP A 49 15.89 -14.45 -7.98
CA ASP A 49 16.05 -13.92 -6.62
C ASP A 49 14.71 -13.42 -6.04
N PHE A 50 14.68 -13.07 -4.76
CA PHE A 50 13.55 -12.39 -4.12
C PHE A 50 14.00 -11.42 -3.01
N HIS A 51 13.13 -10.46 -2.74
CA HIS A 51 13.23 -9.56 -1.59
C HIS A 51 12.04 -9.73 -0.68
N THR A 52 12.28 -9.63 0.63
CA THR A 52 11.24 -9.67 1.67
C THR A 52 11.31 -8.38 2.47
N GLU A 53 10.16 -7.75 2.66
CA GLU A 53 9.96 -6.59 3.53
C GLU A 53 8.69 -6.76 4.37
N GLU A 54 8.65 -6.18 5.56
CA GLU A 54 7.40 -6.08 6.31
C GLU A 54 6.43 -5.20 5.52
N ALA A 55 5.22 -5.70 5.29
CA ALA A 55 4.18 -4.94 4.65
C ALA A 55 3.72 -3.86 5.64
N SER A 56 4.34 -2.68 5.59
CA SER A 56 3.74 -1.49 6.18
C SER A 56 2.46 -1.22 5.39
N TYR A 57 1.31 -1.33 6.05
CA TYR A 57 0.04 -0.94 5.48
C TYR A 57 -0.02 0.60 5.43
N GLU A 58 0.80 1.21 4.56
CA GLU A 58 0.65 2.61 4.11
C GLU A 58 -0.36 2.71 2.96
N GLU A 59 -1.08 1.63 2.68
CA GLU A 59 -2.13 1.59 1.67
C GLU A 59 -3.46 2.07 2.28
N LYS A 60 -3.64 3.41 2.36
CA LYS A 60 -4.95 4.12 2.34
C LYS A 60 -4.87 5.62 2.64
N VAL A 61 -3.68 6.21 2.77
CA VAL A 61 -3.60 7.66 2.96
C VAL A 61 -4.01 8.39 1.68
N GLU A 62 -3.51 8.02 0.50
CA GLU A 62 -3.83 8.79 -0.73
C GLU A 62 -5.31 8.76 -1.17
N GLU A 63 -5.99 7.62 -1.09
CA GLU A 63 -7.40 7.54 -1.52
C GLU A 63 -8.33 8.22 -0.50
N SER A 64 -8.05 8.08 0.80
CA SER A 64 -8.81 8.78 1.85
C SER A 64 -8.51 10.28 1.89
N GLU A 65 -7.27 10.71 1.62
CA GLU A 65 -6.91 12.12 1.48
C GLU A 65 -7.60 12.75 0.28
N ARG A 66 -7.68 12.05 -0.85
CA ARG A 66 -8.42 12.53 -2.02
C ARG A 66 -9.93 12.65 -1.74
N GLU A 67 -10.51 11.72 -1.00
CA GLU A 67 -11.91 11.82 -0.57
C GLU A 67 -12.11 12.99 0.40
N ASN A 68 -11.20 13.18 1.36
CA ASN A 68 -11.21 14.31 2.29
C ASN A 68 -11.10 15.66 1.56
N ASP A 69 -10.21 15.76 0.57
CA ASP A 69 -10.06 16.95 -0.27
C ASP A 69 -11.35 17.27 -1.03
N LEU A 70 -12.02 16.25 -1.57
CA LEU A 70 -13.32 16.43 -2.24
C LEU A 70 -14.41 16.90 -1.27
N ILE A 71 -14.41 16.41 -0.03
CA ILE A 71 -15.34 16.85 1.02
C ILE A 71 -15.05 18.31 1.40
N ILE A 72 -13.78 18.68 1.57
CA ILE A 72 -13.34 20.05 1.87
C ILE A 72 -13.76 20.99 0.74
N LEU A 73 -13.51 20.64 -0.52
CA LEU A 73 -13.89 21.44 -1.68
C LEU A 73 -15.41 21.64 -1.76
N ARG A 74 -16.21 20.61 -1.46
CA ARG A 74 -17.68 20.72 -1.41
C ARG A 74 -18.14 21.64 -0.28
N ALA A 75 -17.54 21.55 0.90
CA ALA A 75 -17.85 22.43 2.02
C ALA A 75 -17.54 23.89 1.69
N PHE A 76 -16.36 24.17 1.13
CA PHE A 76 -15.99 25.51 0.67
C PHE A 76 -16.95 26.04 -0.40
N HIS A 77 -17.36 25.20 -1.35
CA HIS A 77 -18.33 25.58 -2.38
C HIS A 77 -19.68 26.01 -1.77
N ILE A 78 -20.19 25.24 -0.79
CA ILE A 78 -21.45 25.57 -0.10
C ILE A 78 -21.32 26.89 0.69
N LEU A 79 -20.21 27.07 1.41
CA LEU A 79 -19.96 28.28 2.19
C LEU A 79 -19.84 29.52 1.29
N ARG A 80 -19.12 29.42 0.17
CA ARG A 80 -19.03 30.51 -0.83
C ARG A 80 -20.38 30.84 -1.43
N LYS A 81 -21.19 29.84 -1.77
CA LYS A 81 -22.54 30.05 -2.31
C LYS A 81 -23.44 30.78 -1.29
N ARG A 82 -23.38 30.39 -0.01
CA ARG A 82 -24.12 31.07 1.07
C ARG A 82 -23.65 32.50 1.31
N ALA A 83 -22.36 32.76 1.16
CA ALA A 83 -21.78 34.10 1.28
C ALA A 83 -21.98 34.98 0.03
N GLY A 84 -22.66 34.51 -1.01
CA GLY A 84 -22.83 35.25 -2.27
C GLY A 84 -21.55 35.37 -3.11
N LEU A 85 -20.50 34.60 -2.78
CA LEU A 85 -19.18 34.62 -3.42
C LEU A 85 -19.12 33.63 -4.62
N THR A 86 -20.09 33.75 -5.53
CA THR A 86 -20.29 32.85 -6.67
C THR A 86 -19.41 33.16 -7.88
N LYS A 87 -18.68 34.28 -7.88
CA LYS A 87 -17.65 34.53 -8.89
C LYS A 87 -16.46 33.62 -8.64
N GLY A 88 -15.99 32.96 -9.71
CA GLY A 88 -14.78 32.14 -9.68
C GLY A 88 -13.57 32.94 -9.22
N LEU A 89 -12.66 32.29 -8.50
CA LEU A 89 -11.30 32.81 -8.32
C LEU A 89 -10.64 32.71 -9.70
N THR A 90 -10.52 33.84 -10.40
CA THR A 90 -9.62 34.00 -11.54
C THR A 90 -8.19 34.07 -11.06
#